data_AF-A4E9Z4-F1
#
_entry.id   AF-A4E9Z4-F1
#
_cell.length_a   1.000
_cell.length_b   1.000
_cell.length_c   1.000
_cell.angle_alpha   90.00
_cell.angle_beta   90.00
_cell.angle_gamma   90.00
#
_symmetry.space_group_name_H-M   'P 1'
#
loop_
_entity.id
_entity.type
_entity.pdbx_description
1 polymer ?
#
loop_
_entity_poly.entity_id
_entity_poly.type
_entity_poly.pdbx_seq_one_letter_code
_entity_poly.pdbx_strand_id
1 'polypeptide(L)'
;MALTTASSKLRSTILFNSKDEQVLFKRSSADLAAARGLTPSALLARLPMEQLTSSDLGRWAAQLIYAEDGSCLDAFEGMFEDWSAIQPENDCRDVIKGFFDYCHEARICIDTTSERVHHLRTNWDSICLIMEEAAKMPECNLDARIQAKTGRELETTLQDPTALLAVTPLVSYILNAWEHIKGYSCTYRALLDFANIGRSSRKGYSEPAEARISLLHLIDEYEKKGAN
;
A
#
# COMPACT_ATOMS: atom_id res chain seq x y z
N MET A 1 6.26 -41.82 -9.61
CA MET A 1 6.45 -40.50 -10.25
C MET A 1 6.71 -39.48 -9.15
N ALA A 2 7.96 -39.07 -8.97
CA ALA A 2 8.32 -38.01 -8.04
C ALA A 2 8.27 -36.68 -8.81
N LEU A 3 7.30 -35.84 -8.49
CA LEU A 3 7.29 -34.44 -8.91
C LEU A 3 8.33 -33.72 -8.05
N THR A 4 9.55 -33.59 -8.59
CA THR A 4 10.54 -32.67 -8.06
C THR A 4 10.02 -31.26 -8.25
N THR A 5 9.59 -30.64 -7.16
CA THR A 5 9.45 -29.19 -7.04
C THR A 5 10.80 -28.57 -7.33
N ALA A 6 10.99 -28.03 -8.54
CA ALA A 6 12.15 -27.25 -8.88
C ALA A 6 12.08 -25.97 -8.03
N SER A 7 12.78 -25.95 -6.88
CA SER A 7 13.06 -24.68 -6.22
C SER A 7 14.00 -23.92 -7.16
N SER A 8 13.47 -22.98 -7.93
CA SER A 8 14.26 -21.99 -8.66
C SER A 8 14.91 -21.05 -7.65
N LYS A 9 15.89 -21.54 -6.89
CA LYS A 9 16.86 -20.64 -6.25
C LYS A 9 17.55 -19.90 -7.38
N LEU A 10 17.08 -18.69 -7.67
CA LEU A 10 17.82 -17.69 -8.45
C LEU A 10 19.18 -17.53 -7.77
N ARG A 11 20.17 -18.31 -8.22
CA ARG A 11 21.57 -18.07 -7.90
C ARG A 11 21.96 -16.86 -8.71
N SER A 12 21.76 -15.67 -8.15
CA SER A 12 22.32 -14.44 -8.68
C SER A 12 23.85 -14.59 -8.70
N THR A 13 24.40 -14.79 -9.90
CA THR A 13 25.85 -14.85 -10.10
C THR A 13 26.33 -13.43 -10.38
N ILE A 14 27.05 -12.83 -9.43
CA ILE A 14 27.70 -11.54 -9.65
C ILE A 14 28.91 -11.79 -10.55
N LEU A 15 28.88 -11.20 -11.74
CA LEU A 15 29.98 -11.24 -12.70
C LEU A 15 30.90 -10.03 -12.47
N PHE A 16 32.20 -10.28 -12.42
CA PHE A 16 33.22 -9.24 -12.25
C PHE A 16 34.05 -9.15 -13.53
N ASN A 17 34.43 -7.93 -13.92
CA ASN A 17 35.21 -7.71 -15.14
C ASN A 17 36.70 -8.02 -14.91
N SER A 18 37.16 -8.05 -13.65
CA SER A 18 38.52 -8.42 -13.29
C SER A 18 38.60 -9.23 -11.99
N LYS A 19 39.74 -9.91 -11.80
CA LYS A 19 40.05 -10.61 -10.56
C LYS A 19 40.23 -9.63 -9.38
N ASP A 20 40.74 -8.43 -9.65
CA ASP A 20 40.97 -7.42 -8.62
C ASP A 20 39.65 -6.87 -8.08
N GLU A 21 38.67 -6.59 -8.95
CA GLU A 21 37.30 -6.22 -8.54
C GLU A 21 36.64 -7.31 -7.70
N GLN A 22 36.81 -8.58 -8.08
CA GLN A 22 36.27 -9.71 -7.32
C GLN A 22 36.90 -9.80 -5.92
N VAL A 23 38.22 -9.62 -5.80
CA VAL A 23 38.92 -9.65 -4.52
C VAL A 23 38.48 -8.48 -3.65
N LEU A 24 38.37 -7.29 -4.23
CA LEU A 24 37.91 -6.08 -3.53
C LEU A 24 36.50 -6.25 -2.98
N PHE A 25 35.56 -6.67 -3.83
CA PHE A 25 34.17 -6.92 -3.43
C PHE A 25 34.05 -7.96 -2.32
N LYS A 26 34.78 -9.09 -2.42
CA LYS A 26 34.75 -10.16 -1.40
C LYS A 26 35.25 -9.67 -0.05
N ARG A 27 36.36 -8.93 -0.03
CA ARG A 27 36.95 -8.40 1.21
C ARG A 27 36.06 -7.33 1.83
N SER A 28 35.64 -6.32 1.06
CA SER A 28 34.79 -5.24 1.55
C SER A 28 33.43 -5.74 2.05
N SER A 29 32.81 -6.69 1.34
CA SER A 29 31.54 -7.29 1.77
C SER A 29 31.69 -8.13 3.04
N ALA A 30 32.80 -8.85 3.21
CA ALA A 30 33.07 -9.62 4.42
C ALA A 30 33.29 -8.71 5.63
N ASP A 31 34.07 -7.64 5.48
CA ASP A 31 34.33 -6.66 6.53
C ASP A 31 33.03 -5.95 6.95
N LEU A 32 32.24 -5.49 5.98
CA LEU A 32 30.96 -4.82 6.25
C LEU A 32 29.93 -5.77 6.88
N ALA A 33 29.89 -7.04 6.46
CA ALA A 33 28.99 -8.04 7.02
C ALA A 33 29.38 -8.35 8.48
N ALA A 34 30.67 -8.52 8.76
CA ALA A 34 31.17 -8.72 10.13
C ALA A 34 30.86 -7.52 11.03
N ALA A 35 31.07 -6.30 10.55
CA ALA A 35 30.77 -5.08 11.31
C ALA A 35 29.27 -4.94 11.65
N ARG A 36 28.38 -5.49 10.82
CA ARG A 36 26.92 -5.46 11.01
C ARG A 36 26.34 -6.73 11.65
N GLY A 37 27.18 -7.70 12.02
CA GLY A 37 26.72 -8.98 12.58
C GLY A 37 25.90 -9.82 11.60
N LEU A 38 26.13 -9.67 10.29
CA LEU A 38 25.42 -10.38 9.23
C LEU A 38 26.34 -11.37 8.52
N THR A 39 25.76 -12.33 7.81
CA THR A 39 26.51 -13.09 6.79
C THR A 39 26.68 -12.24 5.53
N PRO A 40 27.73 -12.44 4.71
CA PRO A 40 27.89 -11.71 3.45
C PRO A 40 26.67 -11.83 2.53
N SER A 41 26.02 -12.99 2.48
CA SER A 41 24.78 -13.18 1.72
C SER A 41 23.61 -12.36 2.28
N ALA A 42 23.46 -12.30 3.60
CA ALA A 42 22.41 -11.49 4.24
C ALA A 42 22.66 -10.00 4.03
N LEU A 43 23.92 -9.56 4.08
CA LEU A 43 24.30 -8.19 3.72
C LEU A 43 23.90 -7.86 2.28
N LEU A 44 24.26 -8.71 1.31
CA LEU A 44 23.94 -8.47 -0.10
C LEU A 44 22.44 -8.48 -0.40
N ALA A 45 21.66 -9.27 0.32
CA ALA A 45 20.19 -9.23 0.20
C ALA A 45 19.60 -7.93 0.79
N ARG A 46 20.24 -7.37 1.82
CA ARG A 46 19.77 -6.17 2.52
C ARG A 46 20.17 -4.86 1.83
N LEU A 47 21.35 -4.80 1.22
CA LEU A 47 21.89 -3.58 0.60
C LEU A 47 20.97 -2.96 -0.47
N PRO A 48 20.35 -3.72 -1.40
CA PRO A 48 19.39 -3.13 -2.34
C PRO A 48 18.20 -2.47 -1.64
N MET A 49 17.66 -3.09 -0.59
CA MET A 49 16.54 -2.53 0.17
C MET A 49 16.95 -1.24 0.88
N GLU A 50 18.17 -1.17 1.44
CA GLU A 50 18.71 0.05 2.06
C GLU A 50 18.92 1.20 1.07
N GLN A 51 19.01 0.93 -0.24
CA GLN A 51 19.05 1.98 -1.27
C GLN A 51 17.66 2.49 -1.65
N LEU A 52 16.62 1.67 -1.45
CA LEU A 52 15.25 2.01 -1.81
C LEU A 52 14.49 2.68 -0.67
N THR A 53 14.89 2.45 0.57
CA THR A 53 14.19 2.94 1.76
C THR A 53 15.14 3.06 2.96
N SER A 54 14.90 4.10 3.74
CA SER A 54 15.63 4.47 4.95
C SER A 54 14.91 4.07 6.24
N SER A 55 13.59 3.90 6.21
CA SER A 55 12.77 3.54 7.38
C SER A 55 12.60 2.03 7.57
N ASP A 56 12.25 1.61 8.79
CA ASP A 56 11.95 0.19 9.06
C ASP A 56 10.61 -0.22 8.42
N LEU A 57 9.60 0.64 8.46
CA LEU A 57 8.33 0.43 7.77
C LEU A 57 8.51 0.30 6.26
N GLY A 58 9.34 1.16 5.65
CA GLY A 58 9.64 1.07 4.22
C GLY A 58 10.39 -0.22 3.86
N ARG A 59 11.31 -0.71 4.72
CA ARG A 59 11.96 -2.01 4.50
C ARG A 59 10.98 -3.17 4.57
N TRP A 60 10.04 -3.13 5.51
CA TRP A 60 8.97 -4.13 5.60
C TRP A 60 8.05 -4.07 4.37
N ALA A 61 7.64 -2.87 3.94
CA ALA A 61 6.83 -2.70 2.73
C ALA A 61 7.56 -3.19 1.47
N ALA A 62 8.86 -2.94 1.35
CA ALA A 62 9.67 -3.44 0.25
C ALA A 62 9.69 -4.98 0.20
N GLN A 63 9.67 -5.67 1.35
CA GLN A 63 9.58 -7.13 1.37
C GLN A 63 8.25 -7.64 0.80
N LEU A 64 7.15 -6.93 1.04
CA LEU A 64 5.84 -7.26 0.47
C LEU A 64 5.82 -7.00 -1.04
N ILE A 65 6.30 -5.83 -1.47
CA ILE A 65 6.30 -5.40 -2.86
C ILE A 65 7.18 -6.31 -3.75
N TYR A 66 8.35 -6.70 -3.27
CA TYR A 66 9.33 -7.47 -4.05
C TYR A 66 9.28 -8.99 -3.79
N ALA A 67 8.24 -9.48 -3.11
CA ALA A 67 7.95 -10.91 -3.02
C ALA A 67 7.64 -11.49 -4.42
N GLU A 68 7.65 -12.83 -4.56
CA GLU A 68 7.48 -13.50 -5.86
C GLU A 68 6.19 -13.11 -6.58
N ASP A 69 5.10 -12.93 -5.83
CA ASP A 69 3.79 -12.44 -6.31
C ASP A 69 3.40 -11.09 -5.66
N GLY A 70 4.40 -10.34 -5.17
CA GLY A 70 4.22 -9.10 -4.44
C GLY A 70 3.83 -7.90 -5.32
N SER A 71 3.15 -6.94 -4.71
CA SER A 71 2.71 -5.70 -5.34
C SER A 71 2.65 -4.53 -4.36
N CYS A 72 2.49 -3.31 -4.87
CA CYS A 72 2.17 -2.17 -4.02
C CYS A 72 0.85 -2.35 -3.26
N LEU A 73 -0.13 -3.10 -3.81
CA LEU A 73 -1.38 -3.37 -3.10
C LEU A 73 -1.15 -4.15 -1.81
N ASP A 74 -0.23 -5.11 -1.79
CA ASP A 74 0.08 -5.88 -0.58
C ASP A 74 0.70 -5.00 0.51
N ALA A 75 1.56 -4.04 0.11
CA ALA A 75 2.11 -3.06 1.05
C ALA A 75 1.03 -2.11 1.59
N PHE A 76 0.15 -1.59 0.72
CA PHE A 76 -0.99 -0.78 1.16
C PHE A 76 -1.93 -1.56 2.07
N GLU A 77 -2.23 -2.82 1.73
CA GLU A 77 -3.07 -3.72 2.51
C GLU A 77 -2.52 -3.86 3.93
N GLY A 78 -1.26 -4.26 4.07
CA GLY A 78 -0.66 -4.44 5.40
C GLY A 78 -0.62 -3.13 6.21
N MET A 79 -0.33 -1.98 5.56
CA MET A 79 -0.35 -0.68 6.26
C MET A 79 -1.74 -0.31 6.76
N PHE A 80 -2.77 -0.51 5.93
CA PHE A 80 -4.15 -0.23 6.31
C PHE A 80 -4.68 -1.22 7.35
N GLU A 81 -4.21 -2.46 7.35
CA GLU A 81 -4.49 -3.44 8.41
C GLU A 81 -4.00 -2.93 9.76
N ASP A 82 -2.71 -2.57 9.84
CA ASP A 82 -2.09 -2.05 11.07
C ASP A 82 -2.80 -0.77 11.55
N TRP A 83 -3.07 0.17 10.64
CA TRP A 83 -3.75 1.43 10.97
C TRP A 83 -5.20 1.23 11.37
N SER A 84 -5.88 0.21 10.85
CA SER A 84 -7.23 -0.11 11.29
C SER A 84 -7.27 -0.63 12.74
N ALA A 85 -6.18 -1.24 13.21
CA ALA A 85 -6.06 -1.81 14.54
C ALA A 85 -5.56 -0.80 15.59
N ILE A 86 -4.53 -0.01 15.26
CA ILE A 86 -3.81 0.84 16.24
C ILE A 86 -3.96 2.34 15.94
N GLN A 87 -4.55 2.72 14.80
CA GLN A 87 -4.51 4.06 14.21
C GLN A 87 -3.10 4.52 13.82
N PRO A 88 -2.95 5.32 12.75
CA PRO A 88 -1.65 5.84 12.38
C PRO A 88 -1.17 6.88 13.40
N GLU A 89 0.11 6.84 13.73
CA GLU A 89 0.74 7.79 14.66
C GLU A 89 0.81 9.21 14.09
N ASN A 90 0.86 9.34 12.75
CA ASN A 90 0.94 10.61 12.04
C ASN A 90 -0.20 10.74 11.02
N ASP A 91 -0.42 11.96 10.53
CA ASP A 91 -1.37 12.16 9.44
C ASP A 91 -0.87 11.46 8.16
N CYS A 92 -1.54 10.37 7.80
CA CYS A 92 -1.21 9.53 6.66
C CYS A 92 -1.90 9.94 5.35
N ARG A 93 -2.48 11.16 5.28
CA ARG A 93 -3.17 11.66 4.07
C ARG A 93 -2.35 11.51 2.79
N ASP A 94 -1.05 11.80 2.86
CA ASP A 94 -0.17 11.71 1.70
C ASP A 94 0.01 10.27 1.22
N VAL A 95 0.04 9.29 2.15
CA VAL A 95 0.06 7.86 1.79
C VAL A 95 -1.24 7.45 1.09
N ILE A 96 -2.39 7.92 1.59
CA ILE A 96 -3.69 7.67 0.96
C ILE A 96 -3.77 8.33 -0.42
N LYS A 97 -3.14 9.49 -0.59
CA LYS A 97 -3.02 10.13 -1.90
C LYS A 97 -2.16 9.30 -2.84
N GLY A 98 -1.05 8.74 -2.37
CA GLY A 98 -0.27 7.77 -3.14
C GLY A 98 -1.07 6.53 -3.51
N PHE A 99 -1.93 6.03 -2.62
CA PHE A 99 -2.85 4.94 -2.93
C PHE A 99 -3.86 5.33 -4.02
N PHE A 100 -4.42 6.54 -3.96
CA PHE A 100 -5.29 7.07 -5.00
C PHE A 100 -4.58 7.14 -6.36
N ASP A 101 -3.36 7.71 -6.41
CA ASP A 101 -2.57 7.87 -7.62
C ASP A 101 -2.22 6.49 -8.21
N TYR A 102 -1.86 5.53 -7.35
CA TYR A 102 -1.64 4.14 -7.73
C TYR A 102 -2.91 3.50 -8.31
N CYS A 103 -4.05 3.61 -7.62
CA CYS A 103 -5.32 3.06 -8.07
C CYS A 103 -5.73 3.62 -9.43
N HIS A 104 -5.48 4.91 -9.66
CA HIS A 104 -5.76 5.58 -10.92
C HIS A 104 -4.89 5.05 -12.06
N GLU A 105 -3.57 5.00 -11.87
CA GLU A 105 -2.63 4.55 -12.89
C GLU A 105 -2.79 3.06 -13.23
N ALA A 106 -2.93 2.21 -12.20
CA ALA A 106 -3.14 0.79 -12.35
C ALA A 106 -4.58 0.42 -12.76
N ARG A 107 -5.51 1.39 -12.80
CA ARG A 107 -6.94 1.20 -13.07
C ARG A 107 -7.55 0.10 -12.21
N ILE A 108 -7.35 0.24 -10.90
CA ILE A 108 -7.82 -0.72 -9.91
C ILE A 108 -9.35 -0.71 -9.86
N CYS A 109 -9.92 -1.89 -10.03
CA CYS A 109 -11.34 -2.16 -9.95
C CYS A 109 -11.62 -3.26 -8.92
N ILE A 110 -12.84 -3.28 -8.42
CA ILE A 110 -13.39 -4.33 -7.56
C ILE A 110 -14.59 -4.98 -8.24
N ASP A 111 -14.78 -6.27 -7.99
CA ASP A 111 -15.98 -7.00 -8.41
C ASP A 111 -17.06 -6.88 -7.33
N THR A 112 -18.09 -6.07 -7.57
CA THR A 112 -19.16 -5.82 -6.61
C THR A 112 -20.14 -7.00 -6.42
N THR A 113 -19.97 -8.06 -7.22
CA THR A 113 -20.71 -9.33 -7.06
C THR A 113 -20.02 -10.30 -6.11
N SER A 114 -18.75 -10.05 -5.74
CA SER A 114 -17.99 -10.84 -4.79
C SER A 114 -18.54 -10.71 -3.36
N GLU A 115 -18.65 -11.82 -2.64
CA GLU A 115 -19.04 -11.83 -1.22
C GLU A 115 -18.09 -10.99 -0.35
N ARG A 116 -16.83 -10.83 -0.78
CA ARG A 116 -15.84 -10.00 -0.06
C ARG A 116 -16.24 -8.53 0.02
N VAL A 117 -17.11 -8.06 -0.88
CA VAL A 117 -17.61 -6.67 -0.88
C VAL A 117 -18.61 -6.40 0.24
N HIS A 118 -19.16 -7.43 0.89
CA HIS A 118 -20.04 -7.23 2.04
C HIS A 118 -19.35 -6.47 3.18
N HIS A 119 -18.10 -6.81 3.50
CA HIS A 119 -17.33 -6.13 4.54
C HIS A 119 -17.07 -4.66 4.16
N LEU A 120 -16.66 -4.42 2.92
CA LEU A 120 -16.47 -3.07 2.36
C LEU A 120 -17.74 -2.22 2.47
N ARG A 121 -18.90 -2.77 2.12
CA ARG A 121 -20.20 -2.05 2.21
C ARG A 121 -20.51 -1.62 3.63
N THR A 122 -20.28 -2.49 4.63
CA THR A 122 -20.50 -2.16 6.04
C THR A 122 -19.54 -1.07 6.53
N ASN A 123 -18.27 -1.15 6.15
CA ASN A 123 -17.29 -0.10 6.49
C ASN A 123 -17.64 1.23 5.80
N TRP A 124 -18.08 1.19 4.54
CA TRP A 124 -18.51 2.36 3.79
C TRP A 124 -19.75 3.04 4.38
N ASP A 125 -20.76 2.26 4.76
CA ASP A 125 -21.95 2.79 5.45
C ASP A 125 -21.55 3.52 6.75
N SER A 126 -20.61 2.95 7.52
CA SER A 126 -20.09 3.59 8.73
C SER A 126 -19.40 4.93 8.42
N ILE A 127 -18.60 5.02 7.35
CA ILE A 127 -17.99 6.28 6.89
C ILE A 127 -19.08 7.30 6.51
N CYS A 128 -20.12 6.87 5.80
CA CYS A 128 -21.23 7.74 5.42
C CYS A 128 -21.98 8.29 6.65
N LEU A 129 -22.23 7.45 7.66
CA LEU A 129 -22.86 7.87 8.91
C LEU A 129 -22.04 8.94 9.65
N ILE A 130 -20.71 8.76 9.73
CA ILE A 130 -19.81 9.76 10.33
C ILE A 130 -19.92 11.10 9.60
N MET A 131 -19.94 11.07 8.26
CA MET A 131 -20.06 12.29 7.46
C MET A 131 -21.44 12.95 7.58
N GLU A 132 -22.51 12.17 7.70
CA GLU A 132 -23.86 12.68 7.97
C GLU A 132 -23.98 13.33 9.35
N GLU A 133 -23.28 12.81 10.36
CA GLU A 133 -23.20 13.43 11.69
C GLU A 133 -22.41 14.73 11.63
N ALA A 134 -21.26 14.75 10.95
CA ALA A 134 -20.49 15.97 10.72
C ALA A 134 -21.33 17.04 10.00
N ALA A 135 -22.15 16.63 9.02
CA ALA A 135 -23.03 17.51 8.25
C ALA A 135 -24.20 18.14 9.07
N LYS A 136 -24.48 17.60 10.25
CA LYS A 136 -25.54 18.07 11.17
C LYS A 136 -25.02 19.01 12.25
N MET A 137 -23.70 19.15 12.42
CA MET A 137 -23.13 19.98 13.47
C MET A 137 -23.47 21.48 13.25
N PRO A 138 -23.67 22.28 14.32
CA PRO A 138 -24.03 23.70 14.18
C PRO A 138 -22.99 24.54 13.43
N GLU A 139 -21.73 24.13 13.49
CA GLU A 139 -20.58 24.77 12.83
C GLU A 139 -20.30 24.18 11.44
N CYS A 140 -21.20 23.33 10.93
CA CYS A 140 -21.01 22.61 9.67
C CYS A 140 -20.81 23.57 8.48
N ASN A 141 -19.70 23.35 7.76
CA ASN A 141 -19.44 24.00 6.48
C ASN A 141 -20.32 23.40 5.37
N LEU A 142 -20.58 24.15 4.30
CA LEU A 142 -21.32 23.65 3.12
C LEU A 142 -20.69 22.38 2.52
N ASP A 143 -19.36 22.27 2.66
CA ASP A 143 -18.57 21.16 2.13
C ASP A 143 -18.93 19.81 2.78
N ALA A 144 -19.02 19.72 4.11
CA ALA A 144 -19.38 18.50 4.82
C ALA A 144 -20.76 17.97 4.41
N ARG A 145 -21.73 18.86 4.12
CA ARG A 145 -23.04 18.48 3.57
C ARG A 145 -22.95 17.90 2.16
N ILE A 146 -22.10 18.50 1.31
CA ILE A 146 -21.85 17.97 -0.04
C ILE A 146 -21.21 16.58 0.07
N GLN A 147 -20.18 16.44 0.89
CA GLN A 147 -19.50 15.15 1.08
C GLN A 147 -20.42 14.09 1.69
N ALA A 148 -21.28 14.41 2.66
CA ALA A 148 -22.26 13.45 3.18
C ALA A 148 -23.19 12.92 2.08
N LYS A 149 -23.69 13.82 1.21
CA LYS A 149 -24.52 13.43 0.07
C LYS A 149 -23.74 12.57 -0.95
N THR A 150 -22.53 13.00 -1.31
CA THR A 150 -21.67 12.29 -2.26
C THR A 150 -21.30 10.88 -1.76
N GLY A 151 -21.05 10.72 -0.46
CA GLY A 151 -20.78 9.41 0.14
C GLY A 151 -21.92 8.42 -0.06
N ARG A 152 -23.17 8.87 0.13
CA ARG A 152 -24.37 8.06 -0.12
C ARG A 152 -24.62 7.78 -1.59
N GLU A 153 -24.36 8.74 -2.47
CA GLU A 153 -24.43 8.50 -3.93
C GLU A 153 -23.42 7.41 -4.35
N LEU A 154 -22.20 7.45 -3.82
CA LEU A 154 -21.20 6.41 -4.06
C LEU A 154 -21.57 5.06 -3.43
N GLU A 155 -22.22 5.07 -2.26
CA GLU A 155 -22.74 3.85 -1.62
C GLU A 155 -23.72 3.11 -2.54
N THR A 156 -24.63 3.84 -3.22
CA THR A 156 -25.56 3.20 -4.16
C THR A 156 -24.83 2.47 -5.29
N THR A 157 -23.66 2.99 -5.72
CA THR A 157 -22.83 2.36 -6.74
C THR A 157 -22.14 1.09 -6.20
N LEU A 158 -21.76 1.08 -4.91
CA LEU A 158 -21.23 -0.11 -4.26
C LEU A 158 -22.30 -1.19 -4.05
N GLN A 159 -23.56 -0.79 -3.86
CA GLN A 159 -24.70 -1.70 -3.67
C GLN A 159 -25.24 -2.27 -4.99
N ASP A 160 -25.12 -1.53 -6.10
CA ASP A 160 -25.57 -1.98 -7.41
C ASP A 160 -24.58 -3.01 -8.01
N PRO A 161 -24.99 -4.27 -8.21
CA PRO A 161 -24.10 -5.32 -8.70
C PRO A 161 -23.65 -5.06 -10.14
N THR A 162 -22.42 -4.59 -10.25
CA THR A 162 -21.65 -4.47 -11.50
C THR A 162 -20.41 -5.35 -11.44
N ALA A 163 -20.03 -5.96 -12.57
CA ALA A 163 -18.89 -6.88 -12.62
C ALA A 163 -17.55 -6.22 -12.28
N LEU A 164 -17.38 -4.92 -12.53
CA LEU A 164 -16.16 -4.16 -12.27
C LEU A 164 -16.47 -2.70 -11.96
N LEU A 165 -16.22 -2.28 -10.72
CA LEU A 165 -16.32 -0.90 -10.26
C LEU A 165 -14.92 -0.32 -10.03
N ALA A 166 -14.62 0.83 -10.64
CA ALA A 166 -13.36 1.53 -10.39
C ALA A 166 -13.31 2.07 -8.95
N VAL A 167 -12.17 1.87 -8.28
CA VAL A 167 -11.97 2.27 -6.87
C VAL A 167 -11.64 3.76 -6.72
N THR A 168 -11.07 4.37 -7.76
CA THR A 168 -10.58 5.76 -7.74
C THR A 168 -11.60 6.80 -7.23
N PRO A 169 -12.89 6.78 -7.63
CA PRO A 169 -13.87 7.73 -7.10
C PRO A 169 -14.11 7.58 -5.58
N LEU A 170 -14.04 6.35 -5.07
CA LEU A 170 -14.24 6.04 -3.66
C LEU A 170 -13.06 6.51 -2.81
N VAL A 171 -11.83 6.32 -3.30
CA VAL A 171 -10.62 6.81 -2.59
C VAL A 171 -10.53 8.34 -2.69
N SER A 172 -10.94 8.94 -3.81
CA SER A 172 -11.05 10.41 -3.94
C SER A 172 -12.00 11.00 -2.90
N TYR A 173 -13.13 10.34 -2.66
CA TYR A 173 -14.05 10.73 -1.61
C TYR A 173 -13.39 10.70 -0.23
N ILE A 174 -12.68 9.62 0.11
CA ILE A 174 -11.95 9.50 1.39
C ILE A 174 -10.95 10.65 1.55
N LEU A 175 -10.23 11.04 0.50
CA LEU A 175 -9.27 12.16 0.54
C LEU A 175 -9.94 13.52 0.77
N ASN A 176 -11.15 13.72 0.22
CA ASN A 176 -11.90 14.96 0.39
C ASN A 176 -12.54 15.05 1.78
N ALA A 177 -13.03 13.93 2.31
CA ALA A 177 -13.64 13.84 3.63
C ALA A 177 -12.62 13.66 4.77
N TRP A 178 -11.32 13.61 4.45
CA TRP A 178 -10.26 13.12 5.32
C TRP A 178 -10.28 13.68 6.74
N GLU A 179 -10.40 15.00 6.88
CA GLU A 179 -10.38 15.67 8.19
C GLU A 179 -11.51 15.21 9.14
N HIS A 180 -12.60 14.70 8.58
CA HIS A 180 -13.74 14.21 9.36
C HIS A 180 -13.66 12.71 9.66
N ILE A 181 -12.93 11.93 8.85
CA ILE A 181 -12.99 10.46 8.90
C ILE A 181 -11.66 9.81 9.31
N LYS A 182 -10.55 10.55 9.36
CA LYS A 182 -9.21 10.01 9.69
C LYS A 182 -9.08 9.41 11.08
N GLY A 183 -9.93 9.82 12.03
CA GLY A 183 -9.94 9.29 13.40
C GLY A 183 -10.73 7.98 13.57
N TYR A 184 -11.27 7.39 12.51
CA TYR A 184 -12.17 6.23 12.60
C TYR A 184 -11.57 4.98 11.95
N SER A 185 -11.58 3.87 12.70
CA SER A 185 -11.05 2.57 12.23
C SER A 185 -11.73 2.11 10.93
N CYS A 186 -13.02 2.35 10.75
CA CYS A 186 -13.76 1.97 9.54
C CYS A 186 -13.20 2.59 8.25
N THR A 187 -12.57 3.78 8.34
CA THR A 187 -11.90 4.43 7.20
C THR A 187 -10.75 3.58 6.70
N TYR A 188 -9.87 3.14 7.61
CA TYR A 188 -8.73 2.28 7.29
C TYR A 188 -9.19 0.88 6.87
N ARG A 189 -10.27 0.35 7.45
CA ARG A 189 -10.85 -0.93 7.01
C ARG A 189 -11.41 -0.87 5.59
N ALA A 190 -12.05 0.22 5.20
CA ALA A 190 -12.50 0.40 3.82
C ALA A 190 -11.31 0.49 2.85
N LEU A 191 -10.24 1.22 3.22
CA LEU A 191 -9.00 1.27 2.44
C LEU A 191 -8.31 -0.10 2.34
N LEU A 192 -8.27 -0.85 3.43
CA LEU A 192 -7.81 -2.24 3.49
C LEU A 192 -8.61 -3.12 2.53
N ASP A 193 -9.94 -3.05 2.59
CA ASP A 193 -10.82 -3.82 1.70
C ASP A 193 -10.54 -3.48 0.23
N PHE A 194 -10.36 -2.20 -0.10
CA PHE A 194 -9.99 -1.77 -1.46
C PHE A 194 -8.64 -2.33 -1.92
N ALA A 195 -7.64 -2.37 -1.04
CA ALA A 195 -6.33 -2.93 -1.36
C ALA A 195 -6.40 -4.46 -1.55
N ASN A 196 -7.07 -5.17 -0.64
CA ASN A 196 -7.18 -6.63 -0.65
C ASN A 196 -7.96 -7.18 -1.86
N ILE A 197 -9.11 -6.58 -2.18
CA ILE A 197 -9.99 -7.09 -3.24
C ILE A 197 -9.76 -6.41 -4.59
N GLY A 198 -9.01 -5.31 -4.59
CA GLY A 198 -8.69 -4.52 -5.78
C GLY A 198 -7.82 -5.30 -6.76
N ARG A 199 -8.14 -5.18 -8.06
CA ARG A 199 -7.34 -5.76 -9.14
C ARG A 199 -7.23 -4.80 -10.31
N SER A 200 -6.09 -4.82 -10.98
CA SER A 200 -5.96 -4.05 -12.23
C SER A 200 -6.91 -4.58 -13.29
N SER A 201 -7.73 -3.70 -13.85
CA SER A 201 -8.55 -4.00 -15.03
C SER A 201 -7.73 -4.05 -16.32
N ARG A 202 -6.46 -3.64 -16.30
CA ARG A 202 -5.58 -3.62 -17.47
C ARG A 202 -4.96 -5.00 -17.68
N LYS A 203 -5.32 -5.63 -18.79
CA LYS A 203 -4.79 -6.95 -19.19
C LYS A 203 -3.26 -6.91 -19.27
N GLY A 204 -2.60 -7.80 -18.53
CA GLY A 204 -1.14 -7.91 -18.51
C GLY A 204 -0.43 -6.72 -17.85
N TYR A 205 -1.12 -5.96 -16.99
CA TYR A 205 -0.48 -4.95 -16.18
C TYR A 205 0.61 -5.58 -15.32
N SER A 206 1.83 -5.06 -15.47
CA SER A 206 2.94 -5.30 -14.58
C SER A 206 3.26 -3.97 -13.94
N GLU A 207 3.34 -3.96 -12.61
CA GLU A 207 3.66 -2.75 -11.87
C GLU A 207 5.04 -2.21 -12.28
N PRO A 208 5.15 -0.92 -12.63
CA PRO A 208 6.43 -0.32 -13.02
C PRO A 208 7.34 -0.12 -11.80
N ALA A 209 8.66 -0.05 -12.03
CA ALA A 209 9.63 0.17 -10.96
C ALA A 209 9.42 1.52 -10.27
N GLU A 210 9.01 2.53 -11.04
CA GLU A 210 8.71 3.87 -10.57
C GLU A 210 7.57 3.86 -9.56
N ALA A 211 6.52 3.05 -9.75
CA ALA A 211 5.40 2.95 -8.80
C ALA A 211 5.85 2.35 -7.46
N ARG A 212 6.65 1.27 -7.51
CA ARG A 212 7.24 0.63 -6.33
C ARG A 212 8.13 1.59 -5.54
N ILE A 213 9.05 2.26 -6.23
CA ILE A 213 10.00 3.19 -5.61
C ILE A 213 9.27 4.40 -5.03
N SER A 214 8.26 4.92 -5.74
CA SER A 214 7.49 6.07 -5.26
C SER A 214 6.73 5.77 -3.97
N LEU A 215 6.16 4.56 -3.84
CA LEU A 215 5.54 4.12 -2.59
C LEU A 215 6.55 4.06 -1.44
N LEU A 216 7.74 3.50 -1.67
CA LEU A 216 8.76 3.42 -0.62
C LEU A 216 9.23 4.80 -0.15
N HIS A 217 9.40 5.75 -1.06
CA HIS A 217 9.72 7.13 -0.71
C HIS A 217 8.60 7.81 0.09
N LEU A 218 7.34 7.55 -0.28
CA LEU A 218 6.17 8.08 0.42
C LEU A 218 6.07 7.56 1.85
N ILE A 219 6.39 6.27 2.05
CA ILE A 219 6.46 5.64 3.38
C ILE A 219 7.60 6.25 4.21
N ASP A 220 8.78 6.43 3.62
CA ASP A 220 9.91 7.08 4.27
C ASP A 220 9.58 8.53 4.70
N GLU A 221 8.84 9.27 3.87
CA GLU A 221 8.40 10.62 4.20
C GLU A 221 7.37 10.64 5.33
N TYR A 222 6.44 9.68 5.35
CA TYR A 222 5.49 9.49 6.45
C TYR A 222 6.22 9.23 7.79
N GLU A 223 7.16 8.29 7.81
CA GLU A 223 7.94 7.94 9.01
C GLU A 223 8.78 9.12 9.52
N LYS A 224 9.37 9.90 8.62
CA LYS A 224 10.15 11.10 8.99
C LYS A 224 9.31 12.18 9.68
N LYS A 225 8.00 12.26 9.41
CA LYS A 225 7.12 13.23 10.07
C LYS A 225 6.90 12.90 11.55
N GLY A 226 6.91 11.62 11.93
CA GLY A 226 6.75 11.18 13.32
C GLY A 226 8.02 11.19 14.16
N ALA A 227 9.19 11.30 13.52
CA ALA A 227 10.47 11.35 14.21
C ALA A 227 10.85 12.76 14.75
N ASN A 228 10.02 13.78 14.45
CA ASN A 228 10.21 15.18 14.88
C ASN A 228 9.22 15.56 15.97
#